data_AF-A0A352Z7Y0-F1
#
_entry.id   AF-A0A352Z7Y0-F1
#
_cell.length_a   1.000
_cell.length_b   1.000
_cell.length_c   1.000
_cell.angle_alpha   90.00
_cell.angle_beta   90.00
_cell.angle_gamma   90.00
#
_symmetry.space_group_name_H-M   'P 1'
#
loop_
_entity.id
_entity.type
_entity.pdbx_description
1 polymer ?
#
loop_
_entity_poly.entity_id
_entity_poly.type
_entity_poly.pdbx_seq_one_letter_code
_entity_poly.pdbx_strand_id
1 'polypeptide(L)' 'MHELKFDQDLCLRCGTQACLTKCQYIEFDGETAKKEILKIATGRDSFVLHKCVTCYACEEYCPFGNHPFYLIAERQEALG' A
#
# COMPACT_ATOMS: atom_id res chain seq x y z
N MET A 1 -14.24 -1.78 18.50
CA MET A 1 -13.90 -2.20 17.12
C MET A 1 -12.63 -1.45 16.76
N HIS A 2 -11.52 -2.14 16.53
CA HIS A 2 -10.28 -1.46 16.14
C HIS A 2 -10.45 -0.93 14.71
N GLU A 3 -10.15 0.34 14.49
CA GLU A 3 -10.27 0.99 13.18
C GLU A 3 -9.05 0.64 12.34
N LEU A 4 -9.26 0.01 11.18
CA LEU A 4 -8.20 -0.34 10.24
C LEU A 4 -7.81 0.90 9.46
N LYS A 5 -6.95 1.73 10.06
CA LYS A 5 -6.58 3.04 9.51
C LYS A 5 -5.11 3.05 9.10
N PHE A 6 -4.84 3.45 7.86
CA PHE A 6 -3.49 3.70 7.39
C PHE A 6 -2.95 5.01 7.97
N ASP A 7 -1.76 4.96 8.56
CA ASP A 7 -1.03 6.12 9.09
C ASP A 7 0.13 6.51 8.16
N GLN A 8 0.11 7.75 7.66
CA GLN A 8 1.15 8.24 6.75
C GLN A 8 2.52 8.39 7.45
N ASP A 9 2.55 8.74 8.73
CA ASP A 9 3.79 8.95 9.47
C ASP A 9 4.49 7.61 9.75
N LEU A 10 3.73 6.55 10.04
CA LEU A 10 4.27 5.20 10.11
C LEU A 10 4.87 4.77 8.76
N CYS A 11 4.17 5.06 7.67
CA CYS A 11 4.66 4.73 6.32
C CYS A 11 5.92 5.53 5.95
N LEU A 12 6.02 6.80 6.32
CA LEU A 12 7.18 7.65 6.06
C LEU A 12 8.44 7.16 6.81
N ARG A 13 8.25 6.62 8.02
CA ARG A 13 9.30 6.03 8.86
C ARG A 13 9.69 4.61 8.45
N CYS A 14 8.89 3.95 7.61
CA CYS A 14 9.21 2.64 7.07
C CYS A 14 10.39 2.75 6.09
N GLY A 15 11.39 1.88 6.27
CA GLY A 15 12.59 1.84 5.42
C GLY A 15 12.62 0.69 4.41
N THR A 16 11.60 -0.17 4.39
CA THR A 16 11.58 -1.37 3.52
C THR A 16 10.47 -1.35 2.48
N GLN A 17 9.36 -0.68 2.78
CA GLN A 17 8.14 -0.70 1.98
C GLN A 17 7.76 -2.11 1.51
N ALA A 18 7.95 -3.09 2.40
CA ALA A 18 7.76 -4.52 2.13
C ALA A 18 6.35 -4.85 1.60
N CYS A 19 5.36 -4.01 1.91
CA CYS A 19 4.01 -4.11 1.35
C CYS A 19 3.98 -4.09 -0.18
N LEU A 20 4.86 -3.31 -0.83
CA LEU A 20 4.97 -3.25 -2.29
C LEU A 20 6.26 -3.90 -2.82
N THR A 21 7.41 -3.74 -2.16
CA THR A 21 8.67 -4.33 -2.64
C THR A 21 8.68 -5.86 -2.64
N LYS A 22 7.77 -6.50 -1.88
CA LYS A 22 7.56 -7.96 -1.92
C LYS A 22 6.31 -8.37 -2.72
N CYS A 23 5.70 -7.46 -3.47
CA CYS A 23 4.55 -7.80 -4.31
C CYS A 23 4.93 -8.91 -5.31
N GLN A 24 4.08 -9.93 -5.45
CA GLN A 24 4.31 -11.06 -6.35
C GLN A 24 3.83 -10.81 -7.79
N TYR A 25 3.11 -9.71 -8.02
CA TYR A 25 2.45 -9.41 -9.30
C TYR A 25 2.98 -8.14 -9.97
N ILE A 26 3.67 -7.29 -9.22
CA ILE A 26 4.19 -6.01 -9.69
C ILE A 26 5.60 -5.84 -9.12
N GLU A 27 6.57 -5.55 -9.99
CA GLU A 27 7.94 -5.29 -9.58
C GLU A 27 8.12 -3.83 -9.11
N PHE A 28 8.82 -3.65 -7.99
CA PHE A 28 9.15 -2.34 -7.45
C PHE A 28 10.61 -2.29 -6.99
N ASP A 29 11.29 -1.18 -7.27
CA ASP A 29 12.39 -0.74 -6.43
C ASP A 29 11.86 -0.07 -5.13
N GLY A 30 12.72 0.10 -4.13
CA GLY A 30 12.34 0.65 -2.84
C GLY A 30 11.80 2.07 -2.88
N GLU A 31 12.36 2.94 -3.72
CA GLU A 31 11.94 4.34 -3.85
C GLU A 31 10.58 4.45 -4.53
N THR A 32 10.39 3.70 -5.62
CA THR A 32 9.10 3.61 -6.32
C THR A 32 8.02 3.06 -5.40
N ALA A 33 8.30 1.98 -4.66
CA ALA A 33 7.37 1.44 -3.67
C ALA A 33 6.92 2.50 -2.64
N LYS A 34 7.87 3.27 -2.07
CA LYS A 34 7.55 4.33 -1.10
C LYS A 34 6.70 5.43 -1.72
N LYS A 35 7.06 5.87 -2.91
CA LYS A 35 6.34 6.92 -3.62
C LYS A 35 4.90 6.52 -3.94
N GLU A 36 4.69 5.30 -4.43
CA GLU A 36 3.37 4.85 -4.87
C GLU A 36 2.42 4.61 -3.70
N ILE A 37 2.85 3.95 -2.62
CA ILE A 37 1.98 3.77 -1.45
C ILE A 37 1.58 5.11 -0.82
N LEU A 38 2.49 6.10 -0.81
CA LEU A 38 2.19 7.45 -0.33
C LEU A 38 1.26 8.21 -1.28
N LYS A 39 1.36 8.04 -2.60
CA LYS A 39 0.37 8.59 -3.55
C LYS A 39 -1.03 8.11 -3.19
N ILE A 40 -1.21 6.80 -3.05
CA ILE A 40 -2.49 6.16 -2.70
C ILE A 40 -3.01 6.69 -1.35
N ALA A 41 -2.13 6.77 -0.34
CA ALA A 41 -2.48 7.30 0.98
C ALA A 41 -2.95 8.76 0.93
N THR A 42 -2.42 9.55 -0.01
CA THR A 42 -2.81 10.95 -0.25
C THR A 42 -3.97 11.12 -1.25
N GLY A 43 -4.63 10.02 -1.66
CA GLY A 43 -5.75 10.08 -2.62
C GLY A 43 -5.33 10.40 -4.05
N ARG A 44 -4.05 10.25 -4.38
CA ARG A 44 -3.53 10.41 -5.75
C ARG A 44 -3.53 9.07 -6.47
N ASP A 45 -3.70 9.14 -7.78
CA ASP A 45 -3.64 7.97 -8.64
C ASP A 45 -2.25 7.30 -8.62
N SER A 46 -2.26 5.98 -8.78
CA SER A 46 -1.10 5.11 -8.78
C SER A 46 -1.36 3.93 -9.70
N PHE A 47 -0.34 3.50 -10.46
CA PHE A 47 -0.45 2.29 -11.28
C PHE A 47 -0.77 1.05 -10.43
N VAL A 48 -0.48 1.07 -9.12
CA VAL A 48 -0.84 0.02 -8.18
C VAL A 48 -2.35 -0.17 -8.14
N LEU A 49 -3.16 0.89 -8.18
CA LEU A 49 -4.63 0.81 -8.13
C LEU A 49 -5.21 0.07 -9.35
N HIS A 50 -4.51 0.11 -10.47
CA HIS A 50 -4.95 -0.52 -11.72
C HIS A 50 -4.41 -1.94 -11.91
N LYS A 51 -3.30 -2.27 -11.25
CA LYS A 51 -2.59 -3.56 -11.40
C LYS A 51 -2.72 -4.49 -10.19
N CYS A 52 -3.10 -3.97 -9.03
CA CYS A 52 -3.24 -4.76 -7.82
C CYS A 52 -4.37 -5.79 -8.00
N VAL A 53 -4.03 -7.06 -7.78
CA VAL A 53 -4.97 -8.19 -7.87
C VAL A 53 -5.62 -8.55 -6.53
N THR A 54 -5.51 -7.67 -5.53
CA THR A 54 -6.14 -7.82 -4.20
C THR A 54 -5.79 -9.12 -3.46
N CYS A 55 -4.53 -9.59 -3.54
CA CYS A 55 -4.10 -10.88 -2.95
C CYS A 55 -3.85 -10.91 -1.43
N TYR A 56 -4.07 -9.80 -0.71
CA TYR A 56 -3.86 -9.64 0.74
C TYR A 56 -2.40 -9.68 1.26
N ALA A 57 -1.42 -10.17 0.49
CA ALA A 57 -0.04 -10.35 0.98
C ALA A 57 0.63 -9.08 1.55
N CYS A 58 0.30 -7.90 1.01
CA CYS A 58 0.86 -6.64 1.49
C CYS A 58 0.47 -6.33 2.95
N GLU A 59 -0.67 -6.84 3.43
CA GLU A 59 -1.10 -6.75 4.82
C GLU A 59 -0.13 -7.49 5.74
N GLU A 60 0.20 -8.73 5.39
CA GLU A 60 1.13 -9.57 6.16
C GLU A 60 2.57 -9.06 6.11
N TYR A 61 2.95 -8.39 5.01
CA TYR A 61 4.31 -7.89 4.83
C TYR A 61 4.58 -6.57 5.52
N CYS A 62 3.56 -5.82 5.95
CA CYS A 62 3.77 -4.51 6.55
C CYS A 62 4.41 -4.66 7.96
N PRO A 63 5.67 -4.25 8.17
CA PRO A 63 6.33 -4.45 9.45
C PRO A 63 5.76 -3.56 10.58
N PHE A 64 4.96 -2.56 10.22
CA PHE A 64 4.29 -1.66 11.16
C PHE A 64 2.81 -2.00 11.35
N GLY A 65 2.28 -3.04 10.68
CA GLY A 65 0.84 -3.34 10.69
C GLY A 65 -0.01 -2.17 10.20
N ASN A 66 0.48 -1.39 9.22
CA ASN A 66 -0.12 -0.12 8.80
C ASN A 66 -1.28 -0.27 7.79
N HIS A 67 -1.87 -1.45 7.71
CA HIS A 67 -3.07 -1.75 6.91
C HIS A 67 -3.01 -1.35 5.41
N PRO A 68 -1.90 -1.64 4.67
CA PRO A 68 -1.78 -1.23 3.27
C PRO A 68 -2.79 -1.94 2.34
N PHE A 69 -3.23 -3.16 2.66
CA PHE A 69 -4.23 -3.85 1.85
C PHE A 69 -5.54 -3.08 1.85
N TYR A 70 -6.04 -2.72 3.03
CA TYR A 70 -7.30 -2.02 3.20
C TYR A 70 -7.28 -0.64 2.54
N LEU A 71 -6.16 0.10 2.67
CA LEU A 71 -5.97 1.35 1.94
C LEU A 71 -6.10 1.17 0.42
N ILE A 72 -5.42 0.17 -0.15
CA ILE A 72 -5.42 -0.05 -1.60
C ILE A 72 -6.81 -0.48 -2.06
N ALA A 73 -7.45 -1.44 -1.37
CA ALA A 73 -8.77 -1.95 -1.72
C ALA A 73 -9.82 -0.83 -1.70
N GLU A 74 -9.88 -0.02 -0.63
CA GLU A 74 -10.80 1.13 -0.53
C GLU A 74 -10.59 2.12 -1.69
N ARG A 75 -9.32 2.37 -2.07
CA ARG A 75 -8.99 3.28 -3.16
C ARG A 75 -9.31 2.69 -4.53
N GLN A 76 -9.22 1.37 -4.72
CA GLN A 76 -9.67 0.70 -5.93
C GLN A 76 -11.20 0.78 -6.07
N GLU A 77 -11.94 0.48 -5.00
CA GLU A 77 -13.42 0.59 -4.99
C GLU A 77 -13.90 2.01 -5.30
N ALA A 78 -13.19 3.03 -4.84
CA ALA A 78 -13.52 4.43 -5.10
C ALA A 78 -13.36 4.85 -6.58
N LEU A 79 -12.70 4.04 -7.43
CA LEU A 79 -12.55 4.32 -8.87
C LEU A 79 -13.77 3.88 -9.71
N GLY A 80 -14.65 3.04 -9.15
CA GLY A 80 -15.82 2.45 -9.84
C GLY A 80 -15.50 1.15 -10.55
#